data_AF-L8LV55-F1
#
_entry.id   AF-L8LV55-F1
#
_cell.length_a   1.000
_cell.length_b   1.000
_cell.length_c   1.000
_cell.angle_alpha   90.00
_cell.angle_beta   90.00
_cell.angle_gamma   90.00
#
_symmetry.space_group_name_H-M   'P 1'
#
loop_
_entity.id
_entity.type
_entity.pdbx_description
1 polymer ?
#
loop_
_entity_poly.entity_id
_entity_poly.type
_entity_poly.pdbx_seq_one_letter_code
_entity_poly.pdbx_strand_id
1 'polypeptide(L)' 'MISQITNITYPDSDGQPMADNTLQFLWITTIKDNLEWLFTQNEQVFIGGDLLWYPVEGDN' A
#
# COMPACT_ATOMS: atom_id res chain seq x y z
N MET A 1 32.97 7.77 -10.66
CA MET A 1 32.42 6.42 -10.53
C MET A 1 31.00 6.47 -11.06
N ILE A 2 30.70 5.68 -12.08
CA ILE A 2 29.38 5.66 -12.71
C ILE A 2 28.51 4.77 -11.82
N SER A 3 27.55 5.35 -11.09
CA SER A 3 26.54 4.56 -10.38
C SER A 3 25.78 3.76 -11.44
N GLN A 4 25.91 2.43 -11.41
CA GLN A 4 25.04 1.56 -12.19
C GLN A 4 23.65 1.70 -11.54
N ILE A 5 22.74 2.44 -12.17
CA ILE A 5 21.33 2.43 -11.79
C ILE A 5 20.84 1.03 -12.14
N THR A 6 20.88 0.12 -11.18
CA THR A 6 20.13 -1.12 -11.26
C THR A 6 18.66 -0.73 -11.30
N ASN A 7 17.95 -1.05 -12.38
CA ASN A 7 16.50 -0.87 -12.45
C ASN A 7 15.86 -1.73 -11.34
N ILE A 8 15.54 -1.10 -10.21
CA ILE A 8 14.87 -1.76 -9.09
C ILE A 8 13.43 -2.02 -9.51
N THR A 9 13.00 -3.28 -9.41
CA THR A 9 11.62 -3.67 -9.67
C THR A 9 10.90 -3.74 -8.33
N TYR A 10 9.86 -2.93 -8.19
CA TYR A 10 8.97 -2.95 -7.03
C TYR A 10 7.72 -3.75 -7.39
N PRO A 11 7.57 -4.99 -6.90
CA PRO A 11 6.43 -5.83 -7.25
C PRO A 11 5.15 -5.29 -6.62
N ASP A 12 4.07 -5.29 -7.38
CA ASP A 12 2.72 -4.95 -6.93
C ASP A 12 1.96 -6.14 -6.34
N SER A 13 2.49 -7.35 -6.49
CA SER A 13 1.90 -8.59 -6.01
C SER A 13 2.98 -9.61 -5.63
N ASP A 14 2.66 -10.48 -4.68
CA ASP A 14 3.47 -11.66 -4.33
C ASP A 14 3.15 -12.88 -5.24
N GLY A 15 2.23 -12.70 -6.20
CA GLY A 15 1.77 -13.74 -7.13
C GLY A 15 0.83 -14.77 -6.50
N GLN A 16 0.33 -14.54 -5.28
CA GLN A 16 -0.57 -15.45 -4.59
C GLN A 16 -2.05 -15.07 -4.83
N PRO A 17 -2.96 -16.05 -4.92
CA PRO A 17 -4.37 -15.81 -5.24
C PRO A 17 -5.15 -15.08 -4.13
N MET A 18 -4.56 -14.91 -2.94
CA MET A 18 -5.21 -14.22 -1.83
C MET A 18 -5.32 -12.71 -2.08
N ALA A 19 -4.37 -12.13 -2.82
CA ALA A 19 -4.31 -10.71 -3.15
C ALA A 19 -5.39 -10.26 -4.16
N ASP A 20 -5.96 -11.20 -4.91
CA ASP A 20 -6.82 -10.91 -6.07
C ASP A 20 -8.23 -11.49 -5.90
N ASN A 21 -8.89 -11.26 -4.76
CA ASN A 21 -10.27 -11.70 -4.57
C ASN A 21 -11.17 -10.67 -3.86
N THR A 22 -12.47 -10.75 -4.14
CA THR A 22 -13.49 -9.83 -3.61
C THR A 22 -13.60 -9.90 -2.08
N LEU A 23 -13.30 -11.05 -1.47
CA LEU A 23 -13.36 -11.20 -0.01
C LEU A 23 -12.27 -10.35 0.66
N GLN A 24 -11.06 -10.36 0.14
CA GLN A 24 -9.97 -9.53 0.64
C GLN A 24 -10.27 -8.04 0.44
N PHE A 25 -10.76 -7.65 -0.75
CA PHE A 25 -11.19 -6.28 -1.01
C PHE A 25 -12.26 -5.81 -0.02
N LEU A 26 -13.25 -6.66 0.28
CA LEU A 26 -14.29 -6.36 1.25
C LEU A 26 -13.71 -6.09 2.65
N TRP A 27 -12.72 -6.88 3.09
CA TRP A 27 -12.09 -6.67 4.39
C TRP A 27 -11.25 -5.40 4.42
N ILE A 28 -10.46 -5.13 3.37
CA ILE A 28 -9.64 -3.91 3.26
C ILE A 28 -10.55 -2.68 3.35
N THR A 29 -11.61 -2.63 2.54
CA THR A 29 -12.54 -1.49 2.52
C THR A 29 -13.29 -1.33 3.84
N THR A 30 -13.75 -2.43 4.44
CA THR A 30 -14.40 -2.39 5.76
C THR A 30 -13.50 -1.75 6.80
N ILE A 31 -12.24 -2.18 6.90
CA ILE A 31 -11.30 -1.65 7.90
C ILE A 31 -10.94 -0.19 7.58
N LYS A 32 -10.57 0.09 6.32
CA LYS A 32 -10.20 1.43 5.85
C LYS A 32 -11.30 2.45 6.15
N ASP A 33 -12.53 2.17 5.73
CA ASP A 33 -13.61 3.15 5.80
C ASP A 33 -14.02 3.45 7.26
N ASN A 34 -13.94 2.46 8.14
CA ASN A 34 -14.14 2.68 9.59
C ASN A 34 -13.04 3.55 10.19
N LEU A 35 -11.78 3.37 9.77
CA LEU A 35 -10.67 4.20 10.23
C LEU A 35 -10.76 5.63 9.67
N GLU A 36 -11.15 5.80 8.41
CA GLU A 36 -11.41 7.12 7.84
C GLU A 36 -12.52 7.85 8.58
N TRP A 37 -13.60 7.14 8.92
CA TRP A 37 -14.67 7.71 9.72
C TRP A 37 -14.18 8.12 11.11
N LEU A 38 -13.38 7.26 11.77
CA LEU A 38 -12.82 7.54 13.10
C LEU A 38 -11.92 8.79 13.08
N PHE A 39 -11.13 9.00 12.02
CA PHE A 39 -10.17 10.10 11.91
C PHE A 39 -10.67 11.30 11.09
N THR A 40 -11.97 11.36 10.79
CA THR A 40 -12.57 12.41 9.94
C THR A 40 -12.31 13.85 10.40
N GLN A 41 -12.00 14.06 11.69
CA GLN A 41 -11.72 15.38 12.27
C GLN A 41 -10.21 15.70 12.40
N ASN A 42 -9.32 14.83 11.92
CA ASN A 42 -7.87 15.03 12.01
C ASN A 42 -7.22 15.05 10.62
N GLU A 43 -6.99 16.26 10.10
CA GLU A 43 -6.39 16.50 8.78
C GLU A 43 -4.93 16.01 8.67
N GLN A 44 -4.26 15.68 9.78
CA GLN A 44 -2.90 15.14 9.77
C GLN A 44 -2.86 13.62 9.56
N VAL A 45 -4.01 12.95 9.49
CA VAL A 45 -4.10 11.49 9.35
C VAL A 45 -4.50 11.13 7.92
N PHE A 46 -3.72 10.24 7.31
CA PHE A 46 -4.02 9.62 6.02
C PHE A 46 -4.21 8.11 6.20
N ILE A 47 -5.30 7.57 5.66
CA ILE A 47 -5.61 6.13 5.71
C ILE A 47 -5.57 5.58 4.27
N GLY A 48 -4.57 4.74 3.98
CA GLY A 48 -4.50 3.97 2.73
C GLY A 48 -5.15 2.60 2.89
N GLY A 49 -5.82 2.10 1.85
CA GLY A 49 -6.37 0.74 1.82
C GLY A 49 -5.39 -0.27 1.22
N ASP A 50 -4.91 0.03 0.02
CA ASP A 50 -3.94 -0.75 -0.73
C ASP A 50 -2.89 0.22 -1.28
N LEU A 51 -1.84 0.46 -0.49
CA LEU A 51 -0.81 1.45 -0.80
C LEU A 51 0.57 0.81 -0.75
N LEU A 52 1.22 0.75 -1.90
CA LEU A 52 2.63 0.43 -2.04
C LEU A 52 3.45 1.72 -1.95
N TRP A 53 4.10 1.96 -0.81
CA TRP A 53 4.92 3.16 -0.61
C TRP A 53 6.38 2.78 -0.38
N TYR A 54 7.25 3.21 -1.31
CA TYR A 54 8.71 3.10 -1.23
C TYR A 54 9.31 4.49 -1.02
N PRO A 55 9.50 4.95 0.22
CA PRO A 55 9.91 6.33 0.50
C PRO A 55 11.36 6.62 0.09
N VAL A 56 12.21 5.59 0.03
CA VAL A 56 13.60 5.67 -0.39
C VAL A 56 13.87 4.56 -1.40
N GLU A 57 14.47 4.92 -2.54
CA GLU A 57 14.84 3.95 -3.58
C GLU A 57 15.86 2.94 -3.02
N GLY A 58 15.57 1.64 -3.17
CA GLY A 58 16.41 0.55 -2.70
C GLY A 58 16.37 0.22 -1.20
N ASP A 59 15.54 0.88 -0.40
CA ASP A 59 15.39 0.63 1.05
C ASP A 59 14.06 -0.07 1.34
N ASN A 60 14.02 -1.40 1.12
CA ASN A 60 12.83 -2.25 1.20
C ASN A 60 13.05 -3.45 2.12
#